data_AF-A0A2M9N1F9-F1
#
_entry.id   AF-A0A2M9N1F9-F1
#
_cell.length_a   1.000
_cell.length_b   1.000
_cell.length_c   1.000
_cell.angle_alpha   90.00
_cell.angle_beta   90.00
_cell.angle_gamma   90.00
#
_symmetry.space_group_name_H-M   'P 1'
#
loop_
_entity.id
_entity.type
_entity.pdbx_description
1 polymer ?
#
loop_
_entity_poly.entity_id
_entity_poly.type
_entity_poly.pdbx_seq_one_letter_code
_entity_poly.pdbx_strand_id
1 'polypeptide(L)' 'MRKNDIRAWIQKELDEHPDITSIQLAEKYRIPLHIVQMMKDKLLKGVDHTPRKEHE' A
#
# COMPACT_ATOMS: atom_id res chain seq x y z
N MET A 1 -14.36 3.60 12.37
CA MET A 1 -13.75 2.99 11.17
C MET A 1 -12.59 2.11 11.61
N ARG A 2 -12.57 0.83 11.22
CA ARG A 2 -11.49 -0.10 11.61
C ARG A 2 -10.30 0.12 10.66
N LYS A 3 -9.07 0.07 11.19
CA LYS A 3 -7.83 0.26 10.41
C LYS A 3 -7.68 -0.71 9.22
N ASN A 4 -8.42 -1.82 9.22
CA ASN A 4 -8.35 -2.85 8.20
C ASN A 4 -8.99 -2.43 6.85
N ASP A 5 -9.95 -1.50 6.87
CA ASP A 5 -10.67 -1.05 5.68
C ASP A 5 -9.81 -0.20 4.75
N ILE A 6 -8.88 0.58 5.30
CA ILE A 6 -8.01 1.49 4.54
C ILE A 6 -7.09 0.71 3.60
N ARG A 7 -6.53 -0.41 4.07
CA ARG A 7 -5.70 -1.29 3.23
C ARG A 7 -6.53 -1.87 2.09
N ALA A 8 -7.74 -2.36 2.37
CA ALA A 8 -8.60 -2.93 1.36
C ALA A 8 -8.99 -1.91 0.28
N TRP A 9 -9.25 -0.66 0.67
CA TRP A 9 -9.55 0.42 -0.28
C TRP A 9 -8.36 0.78 -1.17
N ILE A 10 -7.16 0.95 -0.57
CA ILE A 10 -5.94 1.25 -1.35
C ILE A 10 -5.62 0.10 -2.31
N GLN A 11 -5.77 -1.15 -1.85
CA GLN A 11 -5.52 -2.34 -2.67
C GLN A 11 -6.52 -2.46 -3.82
N LYS A 12 -7.82 -2.23 -3.55
CA LYS A 12 -8.86 -2.26 -4.58
C LYS A 12 -8.64 -1.19 -5.66
N GLU A 13 -8.23 0.01 -5.27
CA GLU A 13 -7.90 1.06 -6.25
C GLU A 13 -6.63 0.80 -7.03
N LEU A 14 -5.61 0.20 -6.42
CA LEU A 14 -4.42 -0.25 -7.16
C LEU A 14 -4.76 -1.38 -8.15
N ASP A 15 -5.75 -2.21 -7.84
CA ASP A 15 -6.22 -3.28 -8.72
C ASP A 15 -7.06 -2.72 -9.89
N GLU A 16 -8.01 -1.81 -9.61
CA GLU A 16 -8.84 -1.15 -10.62
C GLU A 16 -8.04 -0.15 -11.47
N HIS A 17 -7.04 0.49 -10.88
CA HIS A 17 -6.18 1.49 -11.53
C HIS A 17 -4.71 1.20 -11.21
N PRO A 18 -4.05 0.27 -11.92
CA PRO A 18 -2.63 -0.06 -11.68
C PRO A 18 -1.68 1.13 -11.89
N ASP A 19 -2.09 2.11 -12.70
CA ASP A 19 -1.34 3.33 -13.00
C ASP A 19 -1.58 4.47 -11.99
N ILE A 20 -2.45 4.27 -10.98
CA ILE A 20 -2.76 5.33 -10.02
C ILE A 20 -1.52 5.70 -9.20
N THR A 21 -1.22 7.00 -9.21
CA THR A 21 -0.10 7.54 -8.44
C THR A 21 -0.42 7.58 -6.95
N SER A 22 0.61 7.43 -6.11
CA SER A 22 0.46 7.52 -4.65
C SER A 22 -0.13 8.86 -4.20
N ILE A 23 0.09 9.92 -4.97
CA ILE A 23 -0.43 11.28 -4.71
C ILE A 23 -1.96 11.29 -4.90
N GLN A 24 -2.46 10.76 -6.01
CA GLN A 24 -3.89 10.67 -6.27
C GLN A 24 -4.63 9.81 -5.23
N LEU A 25 -4.02 8.68 -4.82
CA LEU A 25 -4.53 7.86 -3.73
C LEU A 25 -4.57 8.61 -2.39
N ALA A 26 -3.52 9.36 -2.07
CA ALA A 26 -3.42 10.14 -0.85
C ALA A 26 -4.51 11.23 -0.79
N GLU A 27 -4.74 11.94 -1.90
CA GLU A 27 -5.78 12.96 -2.01
C GLU A 27 -7.19 12.37 -1.94
N LYS A 28 -7.46 11.28 -2.69
CA LYS A 28 -8.79 10.64 -2.77
C LYS A 28 -9.28 10.12 -1.41
N TYR A 29 -8.39 9.53 -0.63
CA TYR A 29 -8.73 8.97 0.69
C TYR A 29 -8.39 9.88 1.87
N ARG A 30 -7.83 11.07 1.62
CA ARG A 30 -7.29 11.99 2.65
C ARG A 30 -6.32 11.29 3.59
N ILE A 31 -5.45 10.46 3.01
CA ILE A 31 -4.43 9.71 3.73
C ILE A 31 -3.08 10.37 3.47
N PRO A 32 -2.19 10.50 4.47
CA PRO A 32 -0.85 11.00 4.24
C PRO A 32 -0.11 10.18 3.18
N LEU A 33 0.58 10.86 2.27
CA LEU A 33 1.34 10.21 1.19
C LEU A 33 2.31 9.14 1.72
N HIS A 34 2.94 9.39 2.87
CA HIS A 34 3.85 8.43 3.50
C HIS A 34 3.16 7.10 3.86
N ILE A 35 1.89 7.12 4.29
CA ILE A 35 1.13 5.91 4.60
C ILE A 35 0.81 5.13 3.32
N VAL A 36 0.43 5.84 2.25
CA VAL A 36 0.16 5.23 0.94
C VAL A 36 1.44 4.59 0.37
N GLN A 37 2.57 5.28 0.47
CA GLN A 37 3.88 4.74 0.06
C GLN A 37 4.29 3.53 0.91
N MET A 38 4.14 3.58 2.23
CA MET A 38 4.37 2.43 3.11
C MET A 38 3.45 1.25 2.78
N MET A 39 2.19 1.50 2.43
CA MET A 39 1.25 0.45 2.03
C MET A 39 1.63 -0.15 0.66
N LYS A 40 1.99 0.67 -0.33
CA LYS A 40 2.53 0.18 -1.61
C LYS A 40 3.80 -0.64 -1.39
N ASP A 41 4.74 -0.15 -0.57
CA ASP A 41 5.98 -0.89 -0.24
C ASP A 41 5.66 -2.23 0.44
N LYS A 42 4.72 -2.27 1.39
CA LYS A 42 4.25 -3.51 2.03
C LYS A 42 3.48 -4.44 1.09
N LEU A 43 2.76 -3.91 0.10
CA LEU A 43 2.05 -4.69 -0.92
C LEU A 43 3.04 -5.31 -1.91
N LEU A 44 4.00 -4.52 -2.41
CA LEU A 44 5.07 -4.96 -3.30
C LEU A 44 6.01 -5.96 -2.61
N LYS A 45 6.41 -5.70 -1.36
CA LYS A 45 7.17 -6.66 -0.54
C LYS A 45 6.34 -7.86 -0.09
N GLY A 46 5.00 -7.76 -0.13
CA GLY A 46 4.10 -8.86 0.24
C GLY A 46 4.01 -9.96 -0.81
N VAL A 47 4.53 -9.72 -2.02
CA VAL A 47 4.60 -10.72 -3.12
C VAL A 47 5.98 -11.39 -3.18
N ASP A 48 6.99 -10.86 -2.48
CA ASP A 48 8.33 -11.46 -2.37
C ASP A 48 8.59 -11.97 -0.95
N HIS A 49 8.05 -13.16 -0.67
CA HIS A 49 8.58 -14.20 0.23
C HIS A 49 8.86 -13.89 1.72
N THR A 50 8.63 -14.93 2.53
CA THR A 50 9.42 -15.43 3.69
C THR A 50 10.55 -14.57 4.33
N PRO A 51 10.87 -14.80 5.62
CA PRO A 51 11.98 -14.12 6.30
C PRO A 51 13.30 -14.35 5.54
N ARG A 52 13.77 -13.31 4.85
CA ARG A 52 15.12 -13.26 4.31
C ARG A 52 16.09 -13.10 5.49
N LYS A 53 16.65 -14.23 5.92
CA LYS A 53 17.88 -14.32 6.72
C LYS A 53 19.00 -13.60 5.98
N GLU A 54 19.51 -12.50 6.50
CA GLU A 54 20.90 -11.98 6.36
C GLU A 54 21.05 -10.92 7.48
N HIS A 55 22.07 -10.83 8.33
CA HIS A 55 23.27 -11.60 8.66
C HIS A 55 23.86 -10.84 9.88
N GLU A 56 24.04 -11.48 11.04
CA GLU A 56 25.17 -11.26 11.97
C GLU A 56 25.22 -12.42 12.97
#